data_AF-A0A5C9C4J1-F1
#
_entry.id   AF-A0A5C9C4J1-F1
#
_cell.length_a   1.000
_cell.length_b   1.000
_cell.length_c   1.000
_cell.angle_alpha   90.00
_cell.angle_beta   90.00
_cell.angle_gamma   90.00
#
_symmetry.space_group_name_H-M   'P 1'
#
loop_
_entity.id
_entity.type
_entity.pdbx_description
1 polymer ?
#
loop_
_entity_poly.entity_id
_entity_poly.type
_entity_poly.pdbx_seq_one_letter_code
_entity_poly.pdbx_strand_id
1 'polypeptide(L)'
;MTSISSKMKVLAVDDNRTNLHILQVFLKKLGHDVLLAENGEEAVRRFAAESPDLVLLDIMMPVMDGFEAARRIKAMPRDRWTPVIFLSALNRDENLVEGLDAGADDYLTKPINFVVLEAKLRSMQRSLAMQQESIDSLRRVQTISDNVLDAIITSDEYGTMVSVNKSTERIFGWTSDEMVGKNVSMLMPEQERSAHEVRIRDHATDSSPKPIGLERELEAQHKDGHRFAATMTITEMVLDNQRMMVGVIRDISERKQTEQKLRENARQLQDYYDQTQAEQHLALGLMEKQLHRKGLQDSRLRYTVIPAENFSGDIVAANRSPDGLFYALLADATGHGLTAAISVLPVLALFYRMTKLNRPIREIVLELNYQLKESMPVGRFVAVTLVCLDETKKQGDIWVGGTPEAFLFDRWGRISRTFPSANLPLGIVGNDELGGNPQHFDWAGESQLVLCSDGLLEATNPEGIQFGVEGLITATANTSPTDRFAKIEAALASHHNNGVASDDISLMLIDCP
;
A
#
# COMPACT_ATOMS: atom_id res chain seq x y z
N MET A 1 49.37 6.84 -24.66
CA MET A 1 50.08 5.56 -24.46
C MET A 1 49.69 5.04 -23.09
N THR A 2 48.69 4.17 -23.08
CA THR A 2 48.05 3.60 -21.89
C THR A 2 49.03 2.74 -21.11
N SER A 3 49.25 3.06 -19.83
CA SER A 3 50.19 2.35 -18.95
C SER A 3 49.67 0.96 -18.62
N ILE A 4 50.14 -0.04 -19.37
CA ILE A 4 50.07 -1.45 -18.96
C ILE A 4 51.17 -1.66 -17.91
N SER A 5 51.01 -1.06 -16.73
CA SER A 5 51.91 -1.25 -15.60
C SER A 5 51.19 -2.08 -14.53
N SER A 6 50.87 -3.33 -14.87
CA SER A 6 50.65 -4.35 -13.84
C SER A 6 52.01 -4.92 -13.43
N LYS A 7 52.31 -4.82 -12.13
CA LYS A 7 53.45 -5.48 -11.52
C LYS A 7 53.29 -7.00 -11.68
N MET A 8 54.25 -7.67 -12.32
CA MET A 8 54.29 -9.13 -12.48
C MET A 8 55.29 -9.74 -11.49
N LYS A 9 55.05 -10.96 -11.04
CA LYS A 9 56.03 -11.81 -10.34
C LYS A 9 56.78 -12.66 -11.36
N VAL A 10 58.02 -12.29 -11.68
CA VAL A 10 58.85 -12.94 -12.69
C VAL A 10 59.85 -13.88 -12.01
N LEU A 11 59.87 -15.15 -12.40
CA LEU A 11 60.90 -16.11 -12.01
C LEU A 11 62.04 -16.07 -13.02
N ALA A 12 63.19 -15.52 -12.63
CA ALA A 12 64.41 -15.52 -13.42
C ALA A 12 65.34 -16.65 -12.99
N VAL A 13 65.78 -17.45 -13.95
CA VAL A 13 66.57 -18.66 -13.71
C VAL A 13 67.80 -18.66 -14.61
N ASP A 14 68.98 -18.75 -14.00
CA ASP A 14 70.28 -18.79 -14.68
C ASP A 14 71.31 -19.31 -13.67
N ASP A 15 72.23 -20.17 -14.10
CA ASP A 15 73.25 -20.75 -13.21
C ASP A 15 74.37 -19.77 -12.85
N ASN A 16 74.47 -18.67 -13.60
CA ASN A 16 75.41 -17.59 -13.34
C ASN A 16 74.76 -16.49 -12.49
N ARG A 17 75.24 -16.36 -11.25
CA ARG A 17 74.79 -15.35 -10.28
C ARG A 17 74.90 -13.91 -10.80
N THR A 18 75.86 -13.63 -11.69
CA THR A 18 76.00 -12.31 -12.33
C THR A 18 74.83 -12.02 -13.26
N ASN A 19 74.45 -12.99 -14.11
CA ASN A 19 73.30 -12.86 -15.01
C ASN A 19 72.00 -12.67 -14.22
N LEU A 20 71.80 -13.49 -13.18
CA LEU A 20 70.66 -13.35 -12.26
C LEU A 20 70.61 -11.95 -11.63
N HIS A 21 71.74 -11.42 -11.17
CA HIS A 21 71.79 -10.08 -10.57
C HIS A 21 71.41 -8.99 -11.58
N ILE A 22 71.92 -9.07 -12.81
CA ILE A 22 71.57 -8.10 -13.87
C ILE A 22 70.08 -8.19 -14.22
N LEU A 23 69.54 -9.40 -14.42
CA LEU A 23 68.12 -9.62 -14.66
C LEU A 23 67.26 -9.08 -13.51
N GLN A 24 67.67 -9.32 -12.27
CA GLN A 24 66.96 -8.83 -11.09
C GLN A 24 66.90 -7.31 -11.05
N VAL A 25 68.03 -6.62 -11.26
CA VAL A 25 68.09 -5.16 -11.26
C VAL A 25 67.23 -4.60 -12.39
N PHE A 26 67.30 -5.19 -13.58
CA PHE A 26 66.52 -4.76 -14.74
C PHE A 26 65.02 -4.91 -14.53
N LEU A 27 64.56 -6.11 -14.14
CA LEU A 27 63.14 -6.41 -13.91
C LEU A 27 62.57 -5.58 -12.75
N LYS A 28 63.34 -5.37 -11.67
CA LYS A 28 62.94 -4.48 -10.57
C LYS A 28 62.82 -3.03 -11.04
N LYS A 29 63.70 -2.55 -11.93
CA LYS A 29 63.62 -1.20 -12.53
C LYS A 29 62.37 -1.04 -13.40
N LEU A 30 61.90 -2.11 -14.05
CA LEU A 30 60.62 -2.15 -14.75
C LEU A 30 59.41 -2.26 -13.81
N GLY A 31 59.63 -2.38 -12.50
CA GLY A 31 58.60 -2.41 -11.47
C GLY A 31 58.03 -3.80 -11.18
N HIS A 32 58.71 -4.88 -11.58
CA HIS A 32 58.29 -6.26 -11.35
C HIS A 32 58.88 -6.85 -10.05
N ASP A 33 58.18 -7.81 -9.45
CA ASP A 33 58.73 -8.66 -8.40
C ASP A 33 59.56 -9.78 -9.04
N VAL A 34 60.72 -10.08 -8.47
CA VAL A 34 61.65 -11.03 -9.08
C VAL A 34 61.98 -12.15 -8.09
N LEU A 35 61.67 -13.36 -8.49
CA LEU A 35 62.16 -14.58 -7.88
C LEU A 35 63.41 -15.04 -8.64
N LEU A 36 64.41 -15.55 -7.93
CA LEU A 36 65.64 -16.06 -8.53
C LEU A 36 65.76 -17.55 -8.28
N ALA A 37 66.30 -18.29 -9.23
CA ALA A 37 66.71 -19.68 -9.06
C ALA A 37 68.03 -19.93 -9.80
N GLU A 38 68.92 -20.73 -9.23
CA GLU A 38 70.26 -20.99 -9.79
C GLU A 38 70.33 -22.30 -10.60
N ASN A 39 69.22 -23.06 -10.70
CA ASN A 39 69.09 -24.26 -11.55
C ASN A 39 67.61 -24.62 -11.80
N GLY A 40 67.36 -25.56 -12.71
CA GLY A 40 66.01 -25.99 -13.08
C GLY A 40 65.21 -26.63 -11.94
N GLU A 41 65.83 -27.37 -11.03
CA GLU A 41 65.11 -28.01 -9.91
C GLU A 41 64.59 -26.95 -8.91
N GLU A 42 65.43 -25.96 -8.60
CA GLU A 42 65.03 -24.81 -7.79
C GLU A 42 63.93 -24.00 -8.49
N ALA A 43 64.02 -23.83 -9.81
CA ALA A 43 62.99 -23.15 -10.59
C ALA A 43 61.63 -23.83 -10.47
N VAL A 44 61.56 -25.15 -10.65
CA VAL A 44 60.34 -25.95 -10.49
C VAL A 44 59.77 -25.84 -9.08
N ARG A 45 60.64 -25.93 -8.05
CA ARG A 45 60.24 -25.80 -6.64
C ARG A 45 59.64 -24.41 -6.34
N ARG A 46 60.33 -23.35 -6.79
CA ARG A 46 59.87 -21.97 -6.58
C ARG A 46 58.62 -21.66 -7.40
N PHE A 47 58.49 -22.20 -8.60
CA PHE A 47 57.28 -22.07 -9.42
C PHE A 47 56.05 -22.61 -8.67
N ALA A 48 56.17 -23.82 -8.12
CA ALA A 48 55.09 -24.46 -7.35
C ALA A 48 54.73 -23.68 -6.08
N ALA A 49 55.73 -23.17 -5.34
CA ALA A 49 55.52 -22.47 -4.08
C ALA A 49 54.98 -21.05 -4.25
N GLU A 50 55.49 -20.30 -5.22
CA GLU A 50 55.31 -18.84 -5.29
C GLU A 50 54.40 -18.37 -6.42
N SER A 51 54.04 -19.26 -7.34
CA SER A 51 53.13 -18.96 -8.44
C SER A 51 53.50 -17.72 -9.26
N PRO A 52 54.68 -17.68 -9.90
CA PRO A 52 55.06 -16.55 -10.75
C PRO A 52 54.10 -16.39 -11.95
N ASP A 53 54.01 -15.16 -12.45
CA ASP A 53 53.23 -14.78 -13.63
C ASP A 53 53.99 -15.00 -14.94
N LEU A 54 55.33 -15.07 -14.88
CA LEU A 54 56.20 -15.30 -16.04
C LEU A 54 57.51 -15.96 -15.61
N VAL A 55 58.06 -16.84 -16.45
CA VAL A 55 59.36 -17.49 -16.21
C VAL A 55 60.35 -17.08 -17.29
N LEU A 56 61.51 -16.55 -16.89
CA LEU A 56 62.69 -16.40 -17.74
C LEU A 56 63.66 -17.51 -17.38
N LEU A 57 63.96 -18.41 -18.32
CA LEU A 57 64.61 -19.68 -18.02
C LEU A 57 65.83 -19.88 -18.90
N ASP A 58 67.01 -19.93 -18.31
CA ASP A 58 68.19 -20.40 -19.03
C ASP A 58 68.03 -21.87 -19.45
N ILE A 59 68.57 -22.21 -20.62
CA ILE A 59 68.51 -23.57 -21.16
C ILE A 59 69.60 -24.43 -20.52
N MET A 60 70.83 -23.91 -20.47
CA MET A 60 72.01 -24.69 -20.09
C MET A 60 72.35 -24.44 -18.62
N MET A 61 71.94 -25.35 -17.73
CA MET A 61 72.18 -25.24 -16.28
C MET A 61 72.54 -26.60 -15.68
N PRO A 62 73.31 -26.64 -14.57
CA PRO A 62 73.59 -27.86 -13.83
C PRO A 62 72.33 -28.39 -13.12
N VAL A 63 72.37 -29.66 -12.69
CA VAL A 63 71.29 -30.38 -11.97
C VAL A 63 70.07 -30.68 -12.84
N MET A 64 69.45 -29.66 -13.43
CA MET A 64 68.31 -29.78 -14.33
C MET A 64 68.38 -28.65 -15.36
N ASP A 65 68.32 -29.01 -16.64
CA ASP A 65 68.31 -28.06 -17.74
C ASP A 65 66.96 -27.33 -17.86
N GLY A 66 66.95 -26.26 -18.67
CA GLY A 66 65.76 -25.44 -18.89
C GLY A 66 64.63 -26.17 -19.61
N PHE A 67 64.93 -27.12 -20.50
CA PHE A 67 63.89 -27.86 -21.22
C PHE A 67 63.10 -28.76 -20.29
N GLU A 68 63.79 -29.51 -19.43
CA GLU A 68 63.16 -30.37 -18.42
C GLU A 68 62.42 -29.54 -17.36
N ALA A 69 62.98 -28.41 -16.94
CA ALA A 69 62.29 -27.50 -16.03
C ALA A 69 61.00 -26.94 -16.64
N ALA A 70 61.02 -26.52 -17.92
CA ALA A 70 59.82 -26.04 -18.62
C ALA A 70 58.75 -27.13 -18.74
N ARG A 71 59.13 -28.35 -19.14
CA ARG A 71 58.21 -29.51 -19.20
C ARG A 71 57.51 -29.75 -17.87
N ARG A 72 58.27 -29.75 -16.77
CA ARG A 72 57.70 -29.93 -15.42
C ARG A 72 56.79 -28.78 -15.00
N ILE A 73 57.17 -27.54 -15.30
CA ILE A 73 56.36 -26.35 -15.03
C ILE A 73 55.02 -26.41 -15.78
N LYS A 74 55.04 -26.77 -17.07
CA LYS A 74 53.84 -26.83 -17.91
C LYS A 74 52.93 -28.03 -17.58
N ALA A 75 53.47 -29.11 -17.03
CA ALA A 75 52.69 -30.26 -16.58
C ALA A 75 51.91 -30.02 -15.27
N MET A 76 52.19 -28.93 -14.55
CA MET A 76 51.47 -28.62 -13.30
C MET A 76 50.06 -28.09 -13.57
N PRO A 77 49.02 -28.61 -12.89
CA PRO A 77 47.65 -28.12 -13.05
C PRO A 77 47.53 -26.68 -12.53
N ARG A 78 47.03 -25.78 -13.37
CA ARG A 78 46.75 -24.38 -13.04
C ARG A 78 45.51 -23.87 -13.76
N ASP A 79 44.84 -22.93 -13.10
CA ASP A 79 43.70 -22.19 -13.67
C ASP A 79 44.14 -21.11 -14.68
N ARG A 80 45.44 -20.81 -14.75
CA ARG A 80 46.00 -19.74 -15.58
C ARG A 80 47.21 -20.23 -16.37
N TRP A 81 47.31 -19.78 -17.62
CA TRP A 81 48.49 -20.01 -18.45
C TRP A 81 49.63 -19.13 -17.94
N THR A 82 50.84 -19.69 -17.87
CA THR A 82 52.03 -18.97 -17.40
C THR A 82 53.09 -18.98 -18.50
N PRO A 83 53.45 -17.83 -19.08
CA PRO A 83 54.45 -17.74 -20.15
C PRO A 83 55.86 -18.12 -19.66
N VAL A 84 56.56 -18.91 -20.48
CA VAL A 84 57.96 -19.30 -20.29
C VAL A 84 58.77 -18.77 -21.47
N ILE A 85 59.78 -17.95 -21.18
CA ILE A 85 60.72 -17.40 -22.18
C ILE A 85 62.09 -18.01 -21.93
N PHE A 86 62.62 -18.73 -22.92
CA PHE A 86 63.96 -19.27 -22.82
C PHE A 86 65.04 -18.22 -23.05
N LEU A 87 66.13 -18.30 -22.28
CA LEU A 87 67.35 -17.54 -22.47
C LEU A 87 68.40 -18.49 -23.08
N SER A 88 68.82 -18.23 -24.31
CA SER A 88 69.59 -19.18 -25.13
C SER A 88 70.90 -18.58 -25.64
N ALA A 89 71.99 -19.35 -25.64
CA ALA A 89 73.29 -18.93 -26.19
C ALA A 89 73.48 -19.29 -27.69
N LEU A 90 72.44 -19.77 -28.37
CA LEU A 90 72.59 -20.55 -29.60
C LEU A 90 72.49 -19.75 -30.91
N ASN A 91 73.44 -20.04 -31.81
CA ASN A 91 73.50 -19.64 -33.23
C ASN A 91 73.06 -20.79 -34.17
N ARG A 92 72.15 -21.69 -33.74
CA ARG A 92 71.64 -22.79 -34.57
C ARG A 92 70.13 -22.94 -34.42
N ASP A 93 69.46 -23.10 -35.57
CA ASP A 93 68.00 -23.27 -35.70
C ASP A 93 67.46 -24.56 -35.05
N GLU A 94 68.31 -25.57 -34.80
CA GLU A 94 67.92 -26.89 -34.28
C GLU A 94 67.35 -26.85 -32.84
N ASN A 95 67.78 -25.89 -32.01
CA ASN A 95 67.36 -25.81 -30.60
C ASN A 95 66.09 -24.96 -30.38
N LEU A 96 65.53 -24.36 -31.43
CA LEU A 96 64.25 -23.64 -31.35
C LEU A 96 63.06 -24.59 -31.31
N VAL A 97 63.11 -25.66 -32.10
CA VAL A 97 62.01 -26.64 -32.22
C VAL A 97 61.84 -27.40 -30.90
N GLU A 98 62.95 -27.88 -30.33
CA GLU A 98 62.95 -28.58 -29.03
C GLU A 98 62.44 -27.69 -27.89
N GLY A 99 62.66 -26.37 -27.97
CA GLY A 99 62.14 -25.43 -26.98
C GLY A 99 60.64 -25.20 -27.03
N LEU A 100 60.07 -25.14 -28.24
CA LEU A 100 58.62 -25.06 -28.44
C LEU A 100 57.93 -26.36 -27.99
N ASP A 101 58.52 -27.52 -28.30
CA ASP A 101 58.02 -28.82 -27.87
C ASP A 101 58.12 -29.02 -26.34
N ALA A 102 59.11 -28.39 -25.69
CA ALA A 102 59.23 -28.33 -24.22
C ALA A 102 58.23 -27.36 -23.57
N GLY A 103 57.45 -26.61 -24.36
CA GLY A 103 56.40 -25.71 -23.91
C GLY A 103 56.86 -24.27 -23.66
N ALA A 104 57.97 -23.81 -24.24
CA ALA A 104 58.27 -22.37 -24.19
C ALA A 104 57.36 -21.56 -25.13
N ASP A 105 56.99 -20.37 -24.68
CA ASP A 105 56.12 -19.46 -25.41
C ASP A 105 56.95 -18.43 -26.21
N ASP A 106 58.22 -18.23 -25.86
CA ASP A 106 59.17 -17.39 -26.60
C ASP A 106 60.64 -17.72 -26.24
N TYR A 107 61.60 -17.13 -26.93
CA TYR A 107 63.03 -17.22 -26.65
C TYR A 107 63.74 -15.87 -26.80
N LEU A 108 64.89 -15.73 -26.14
CA LEU A 108 65.78 -14.58 -26.20
C LEU A 108 67.24 -15.03 -26.25
N THR A 109 68.03 -14.46 -27.16
CA THR A 109 69.43 -14.81 -27.32
C THR A 109 70.34 -14.08 -26.30
N LYS A 110 71.41 -14.75 -25.88
CA LYS A 110 72.50 -14.21 -25.05
C LYS A 110 73.64 -13.69 -25.98
N PRO A 111 74.25 -12.53 -25.69
CA PRO A 111 73.98 -11.64 -24.56
C PRO A 111 72.61 -10.95 -24.68
N ILE A 112 71.91 -10.84 -23.54
CA ILE A 112 70.52 -10.38 -23.47
C ILE A 112 70.40 -8.93 -23.94
N ASN A 113 69.63 -8.71 -25.01
CA ASN A 113 69.22 -7.37 -25.40
C ASN A 113 68.02 -6.94 -24.55
N PHE A 114 68.26 -6.05 -23.59
CA PHE A 114 67.24 -5.57 -22.65
C PHE A 114 66.07 -4.83 -23.31
N VAL A 115 66.27 -4.20 -24.47
CA VAL A 115 65.17 -3.56 -25.23
C VAL A 115 64.23 -4.63 -25.78
N VAL A 116 64.80 -5.73 -26.29
CA VAL A 116 64.01 -6.87 -26.80
C VAL A 116 63.34 -7.62 -25.65
N LEU A 117 64.03 -7.82 -24.52
CA LEU A 117 63.45 -8.42 -23.31
C LEU A 117 62.24 -7.60 -22.84
N GLU A 118 62.38 -6.26 -22.74
CA GLU A 118 61.27 -5.40 -22.35
C GLU A 118 60.08 -5.52 -23.31
N ALA A 119 60.33 -5.54 -24.62
CA ALA A 119 59.27 -5.69 -25.61
C ALA A 119 58.53 -7.04 -25.46
N LYS A 120 59.27 -8.14 -25.24
CA LYS A 120 58.70 -9.48 -25.00
C LYS A 120 57.89 -9.52 -23.70
N LEU A 121 58.43 -8.98 -22.60
CA LEU A 121 57.71 -8.87 -21.33
C LEU A 121 56.40 -8.10 -21.48
N ARG A 122 56.40 -6.95 -22.15
CA ARG A 122 55.19 -6.17 -22.46
C ARG A 122 54.19 -6.96 -23.32
N SER A 123 54.67 -7.80 -24.24
CA SER A 123 53.80 -8.66 -25.04
C SER A 123 53.11 -9.71 -24.19
N MET A 124 53.86 -10.42 -23.35
CA MET A 124 53.31 -11.44 -22.44
C MET A 124 52.34 -10.85 -21.42
N GLN A 125 52.64 -9.67 -20.91
CA GLN A 125 51.77 -8.94 -20.00
C GLN A 125 50.42 -8.59 -20.63
N ARG A 126 50.38 -8.23 -21.92
CA ARG A 126 49.13 -8.01 -22.66
C ARG A 126 48.31 -9.29 -22.78
N SER A 127 48.94 -10.42 -23.10
CA SER A 127 48.25 -11.71 -23.21
C SER A 127 47.65 -12.15 -21.88
N LEU A 128 48.38 -11.99 -20.78
CA LEU A 128 47.88 -12.29 -19.43
C LEU A 128 46.70 -11.39 -19.04
N ALA A 129 46.75 -10.10 -19.38
CA ALA A 129 45.65 -9.17 -19.12
C ALA A 129 44.37 -9.56 -19.89
N MET A 130 44.50 -9.93 -21.17
CA MET A 130 43.36 -10.38 -21.99
C MET A 130 42.73 -11.66 -21.45
N GLN A 131 43.54 -12.63 -21.00
CA GLN A 131 43.03 -13.86 -20.37
C GLN A 131 42.22 -13.53 -19.10
N GLN A 132 42.73 -12.62 -18.27
CA GLN A 132 42.05 -12.25 -17.03
C GLN A 132 40.72 -11.55 -17.30
N GLU A 133 40.68 -10.63 -18.26
CA GLU A 133 39.45 -9.93 -18.67
C GLU A 133 38.39 -10.91 -19.19
N SER A 134 38.79 -11.93 -19.96
CA SER A 134 37.88 -12.98 -20.44
C SER A 134 37.28 -13.79 -19.28
N ILE A 135 38.10 -14.22 -18.32
CA ILE A 135 37.64 -14.95 -17.13
C ILE A 135 36.67 -14.09 -16.31
N ASP A 136 36.99 -12.82 -16.09
CA ASP A 136 36.14 -11.92 -15.31
C ASP A 136 34.82 -11.60 -16.03
N SER A 137 34.85 -11.49 -17.36
CA SER A 137 33.64 -11.33 -18.18
C SER A 137 32.71 -12.55 -18.06
N LEU A 138 33.25 -13.76 -18.17
CA LEU A 138 32.48 -15.00 -18.02
C LEU A 138 31.86 -15.11 -16.62
N ARG A 139 32.65 -14.83 -15.57
CA ARG A 139 32.16 -14.82 -14.19
C ARG A 139 31.06 -13.80 -13.97
N ARG A 140 31.16 -12.61 -14.58
CA ARG A 140 30.14 -11.57 -14.50
C ARG A 140 28.82 -12.03 -15.13
N VAL A 141 28.86 -12.65 -16.31
CA VAL A 141 27.65 -13.17 -16.98
C VAL A 141 26.99 -14.26 -16.14
N GLN A 142 27.76 -15.22 -15.60
CA GLN A 142 27.24 -16.26 -14.71
C GLN A 142 26.60 -15.67 -13.45
N THR A 143 27.27 -14.69 -12.82
CA THR A 143 26.76 -14.04 -11.60
C THR A 143 25.44 -13.31 -11.84
N ILE A 144 25.27 -12.65 -12.99
CA ILE A 144 24.02 -12.00 -13.35
C ILE A 144 22.92 -13.07 -13.50
N SER A 145 23.20 -14.13 -14.25
CA SER A 145 22.25 -15.23 -14.46
C SER A 145 21.80 -15.86 -13.12
N ASP A 146 22.72 -16.08 -12.18
CA ASP A 146 22.44 -16.76 -10.92
C ASP A 146 21.68 -15.92 -9.88
N ASN A 147 21.76 -14.59 -9.99
CA ASN A 147 21.08 -13.65 -9.08
C ASN A 147 19.69 -13.22 -9.57
N VAL A 148 19.34 -13.47 -10.84
CA VAL A 148 17.96 -13.29 -11.32
C VAL A 148 17.05 -14.24 -10.57
N LEU A 149 15.90 -13.78 -10.06
CA LEU A 149 14.94 -14.62 -9.32
C LEU A 149 14.28 -15.69 -10.19
N ASP A 150 14.10 -15.40 -11.48
CA ASP A 150 13.49 -16.32 -12.44
C ASP A 150 14.43 -17.49 -12.75
N ALA A 151 13.85 -18.67 -12.96
CA ALA A 151 14.54 -19.84 -13.46
C ALA A 151 14.90 -19.62 -14.93
N ILE A 152 16.17 -19.76 -15.27
CA ILE A 152 16.67 -19.66 -16.64
C ILE A 152 17.17 -21.03 -17.05
N ILE A 153 16.62 -21.55 -18.14
CA ILE A 153 16.91 -22.88 -18.67
C ILE A 153 17.25 -22.74 -20.14
N THR A 154 18.42 -23.20 -20.53
CA THR A 154 18.84 -23.30 -21.93
C THR A 154 18.77 -24.75 -22.35
N SER A 155 18.07 -25.05 -23.44
CA SER A 155 17.97 -26.39 -24.03
C SER A 155 18.35 -26.41 -25.50
N ASP A 156 18.63 -27.59 -26.02
CA ASP A 156 18.72 -27.83 -27.46
C ASP A 156 17.32 -27.80 -28.14
N GLU A 157 17.30 -28.02 -29.45
CA GLU A 157 16.09 -28.10 -30.27
C GLU A 157 15.14 -29.26 -29.93
N TYR A 158 15.60 -30.26 -29.17
CA TYR A 158 14.79 -31.39 -28.69
C TYR A 158 14.32 -31.22 -27.24
N GLY A 159 14.69 -30.10 -26.60
CA GLY A 159 14.34 -29.79 -25.21
C GLY A 159 15.27 -30.44 -24.18
N THR A 160 16.44 -30.94 -24.58
CA THR A 160 17.48 -31.42 -23.66
C THR A 160 18.15 -30.22 -23.02
N MET A 161 18.14 -30.13 -21.69
CA MET A 161 18.75 -29.03 -20.95
C MET A 161 20.27 -29.05 -21.09
N VAL A 162 20.85 -27.96 -21.58
CA VAL A 162 22.29 -27.76 -21.72
C VAL A 162 22.85 -26.93 -20.56
N SER A 163 22.08 -25.96 -20.05
CA SER A 163 22.48 -25.17 -18.89
C SER A 163 21.27 -24.69 -18.09
N VAL A 164 21.45 -24.53 -16.79
CA VAL A 164 20.44 -23.95 -15.87
C VAL A 164 21.12 -22.97 -14.91
N ASN A 165 20.43 -21.90 -14.51
CA ASN A 165 20.94 -20.99 -13.48
C ASN A 165 20.64 -21.51 -12.06
N LYS A 166 21.25 -20.88 -11.04
CA LYS A 166 20.98 -21.22 -9.63
C LYS A 166 19.54 -21.00 -9.18
N SER A 167 18.76 -20.15 -9.86
CA SER A 167 17.33 -20.00 -9.55
C SER A 167 16.50 -21.18 -10.00
N THR A 168 16.83 -21.83 -11.12
CA THR A 168 16.19 -23.08 -11.52
C THR A 168 16.33 -24.15 -10.45
N GLU A 169 17.51 -24.28 -9.84
CA GLU A 169 17.71 -25.22 -8.73
C GLU A 169 16.83 -24.89 -7.52
N ARG A 170 16.70 -23.59 -7.17
CA ARG A 170 15.87 -23.14 -6.04
C ARG A 170 14.37 -23.33 -6.29
N ILE A 171 13.89 -22.99 -7.48
CA ILE A 171 12.47 -23.02 -7.84
C ILE A 171 11.96 -24.45 -8.03
N PHE A 172 12.79 -25.34 -8.60
CA PHE A 172 12.37 -26.71 -8.92
C PHE A 172 12.94 -27.80 -7.99
N GLY A 173 13.93 -27.47 -7.16
CA GLY A 173 14.52 -28.38 -6.17
C GLY A 173 15.50 -29.42 -6.72
N TRP A 174 15.76 -29.40 -8.03
CA TRP A 174 16.76 -30.24 -8.69
C TRP A 174 18.13 -29.56 -8.70
N THR A 175 19.21 -30.33 -8.67
CA THR A 175 20.56 -29.77 -8.87
C THR A 175 20.86 -29.67 -10.37
N SER A 176 21.77 -28.77 -10.76
CA SER A 176 22.20 -28.63 -12.16
C SER A 176 22.71 -29.95 -12.74
N ASP A 177 23.45 -30.75 -11.97
CA ASP A 177 23.98 -32.04 -12.40
C ASP A 177 22.88 -33.10 -12.66
N GLU A 178 21.74 -32.98 -11.97
CA GLU A 178 20.58 -33.85 -12.20
C GLU A 178 19.75 -33.40 -13.41
N MET A 179 19.75 -32.10 -13.72
CA MET A 179 18.96 -31.50 -14.79
C MET A 179 19.67 -31.51 -16.14
N VAL A 180 20.95 -31.17 -16.19
CA VAL A 180 21.69 -31.08 -17.44
C VAL A 180 21.74 -32.45 -18.11
N GLY A 181 21.39 -32.50 -19.41
CA GLY A 181 21.24 -33.72 -20.18
C GLY A 181 19.88 -34.41 -20.05
N LYS A 182 18.94 -33.88 -19.25
CA LYS A 182 17.54 -34.35 -19.18
C LYS A 182 16.62 -33.44 -20.00
N ASN A 183 15.44 -33.95 -20.35
CA ASN A 183 14.44 -33.17 -21.06
C ASN A 183 13.71 -32.21 -20.12
N VAL A 184 13.43 -30.99 -20.58
CA VAL A 184 12.67 -29.96 -19.84
C VAL A 184 11.28 -30.43 -19.40
N SER A 185 10.71 -31.46 -20.04
CA SER A 185 9.42 -32.07 -19.66
C SER A 185 9.39 -32.56 -18.20
N MET A 186 10.54 -32.86 -17.59
CA MET A 186 10.60 -33.28 -16.19
C MET A 186 10.09 -32.22 -15.19
N LEU A 187 10.11 -30.94 -15.56
CA LEU A 187 9.69 -29.80 -14.74
C LEU A 187 8.18 -29.53 -14.78
N MET A 188 7.44 -30.40 -15.46
CA MET A 188 6.01 -30.29 -15.71
C MET A 188 5.28 -31.52 -15.15
N PRO A 189 3.97 -31.39 -14.85
CA PRO A 189 3.13 -32.52 -14.49
C PRO A 189 3.19 -33.66 -15.52
N GLU A 190 3.21 -34.90 -15.05
CA GLU A 190 3.29 -36.11 -15.89
C GLU A 190 2.27 -36.14 -17.04
N GLN A 191 1.05 -35.63 -16.80
CA GLN A 191 -0.02 -35.60 -17.80
C GLN A 191 0.32 -34.73 -19.02
N GLU A 192 1.18 -33.73 -18.84
CA GLU A 192 1.51 -32.74 -19.88
C GLU A 192 2.83 -33.05 -20.59
N ARG A 193 3.67 -33.94 -20.04
CA ARG A 193 5.01 -34.26 -20.58
C ARG A 193 4.96 -34.74 -22.01
N SER A 194 4.17 -35.78 -22.28
CA SER A 194 4.04 -36.37 -23.62
C SER A 194 3.54 -35.34 -24.65
N ALA A 195 2.57 -34.51 -24.27
CA ALA A 195 2.04 -33.48 -25.16
C ALA A 195 3.06 -32.35 -25.41
N HIS A 196 3.89 -32.04 -24.40
CA HIS A 196 4.95 -31.04 -24.52
C HIS A 196 6.11 -31.53 -25.39
N GLU A 197 6.55 -32.77 -25.21
CA GLU A 197 7.63 -33.37 -26.01
C GLU A 197 7.28 -33.47 -27.50
N VAL A 198 6.03 -33.84 -27.82
CA VAL A 198 5.53 -33.81 -29.20
C VAL A 198 5.60 -32.40 -29.76
N ARG A 199 5.17 -31.40 -28.98
CA ARG A 199 5.17 -29.98 -29.38
C ARG A 199 6.59 -29.44 -29.64
N ILE A 200 7.58 -29.84 -28.83
CA ILE A 200 9.00 -29.49 -29.05
C ILE A 200 9.50 -30.18 -30.32
N ARG A 201 9.21 -31.46 -30.53
CA ARG A 201 9.67 -32.20 -31.71
C ARG A 201 9.08 -31.64 -33.00
N ASP A 202 7.79 -31.34 -33.01
CA ASP A 202 7.14 -30.69 -34.15
C ASP A 202 7.77 -29.33 -34.44
N HIS A 203 8.12 -28.58 -33.38
CA HIS A 203 8.82 -27.30 -33.47
C HIS A 203 10.24 -27.43 -34.02
N ALA A 204 10.99 -28.48 -33.65
CA ALA A 204 12.31 -28.77 -34.21
C ALA A 204 12.27 -29.02 -35.73
N THR A 205 11.15 -29.58 -36.22
CA THR A 205 10.96 -29.90 -37.65
C THR A 205 10.38 -28.77 -38.50
N ASP A 206 9.76 -27.77 -37.87
CA ASP A 206 9.09 -26.66 -38.54
C ASP A 206 10.04 -25.45 -38.67
N SER A 207 10.33 -25.02 -39.89
CA SER A 207 11.30 -23.94 -40.17
C SER A 207 10.69 -22.53 -40.13
N SER A 208 9.43 -22.39 -39.70
CA SER A 208 8.71 -21.12 -39.72
C SER A 208 8.98 -20.25 -38.47
N PRO A 209 9.28 -18.94 -38.62
CA PRO A 209 9.47 -18.04 -37.49
C PRO A 209 8.14 -17.83 -36.75
N LYS A 210 8.10 -18.19 -35.47
CA LYS A 210 6.91 -18.07 -34.60
C LYS A 210 7.06 -16.92 -33.60
N PRO A 211 5.96 -16.43 -33.00
CA PRO A 211 5.99 -15.26 -32.12
C PRO A 211 6.86 -15.52 -30.90
N ILE A 212 8.07 -14.95 -30.94
CA ILE A 212 9.06 -14.91 -29.87
C ILE A 212 8.49 -14.08 -28.71
N GLY A 213 8.63 -14.56 -27.48
CA GLY A 213 8.36 -13.74 -26.29
C GLY A 213 6.92 -13.74 -25.78
N LEU A 214 6.05 -14.68 -26.20
CA LEU A 214 4.74 -14.83 -25.57
C LEU A 214 4.88 -15.41 -24.16
N GLU A 215 4.53 -14.62 -23.15
CA GLU A 215 4.39 -15.08 -21.78
C GLU A 215 3.14 -15.99 -21.67
N ARG A 216 3.30 -17.16 -21.06
CA ARG A 216 2.21 -18.12 -20.84
C ARG A 216 2.19 -18.57 -19.40
N GLU A 217 1.01 -18.60 -18.80
CA GLU A 217 0.80 -19.29 -17.53
C GLU A 217 0.77 -20.81 -17.76
N LEU A 218 1.45 -21.55 -16.89
CA LEU A 218 1.48 -23.00 -16.86
C LEU A 218 1.56 -23.52 -15.42
N GLU A 219 1.30 -24.81 -15.27
CA GLU A 219 1.49 -25.51 -14.00
C GLU A 219 2.85 -26.21 -14.03
N ALA A 220 3.73 -25.81 -13.13
CA ALA A 220 5.07 -26.38 -12.97
C ALA A 220 5.06 -27.39 -11.82
N GLN A 221 6.02 -28.33 -11.84
CA GLN A 221 6.16 -29.35 -10.80
C GLN A 221 7.56 -29.33 -10.18
N HIS A 222 7.60 -29.18 -8.86
CA HIS A 222 8.83 -29.25 -8.08
C HIS A 222 9.24 -30.71 -7.82
N LYS A 223 10.52 -30.96 -7.46
CA LYS A 223 11.10 -32.30 -7.24
C LYS A 223 10.37 -33.16 -6.21
N ASP A 224 9.79 -32.55 -5.18
CA ASP A 224 8.97 -33.24 -4.16
C ASP A 224 7.56 -33.61 -4.64
N GLY A 225 7.18 -33.22 -5.86
CA GLY A 225 5.92 -33.52 -6.50
C GLY A 225 4.84 -32.44 -6.37
N HIS A 226 5.03 -31.39 -5.55
CA HIS A 226 4.03 -30.31 -5.45
C HIS A 226 3.99 -29.47 -6.73
N ARG A 227 2.80 -28.95 -7.02
CA ARG A 227 2.54 -28.14 -8.21
C ARG A 227 2.40 -26.68 -7.84
N PHE A 228 2.90 -25.81 -8.71
CA PHE A 228 2.84 -24.38 -8.50
C PHE A 228 2.56 -23.66 -9.82
N ALA A 229 1.95 -22.49 -9.73
CA ALA A 229 1.62 -21.69 -10.90
C ALA A 229 2.87 -20.92 -11.34
N ALA A 230 3.23 -21.01 -12.61
CA ALA A 230 4.36 -20.30 -13.16
C ALA A 230 4.00 -19.58 -14.47
N THR A 231 4.70 -18.49 -14.79
CA THR A 231 4.73 -17.94 -16.15
C THR A 231 6.01 -18.36 -16.84
N MET A 232 5.93 -18.66 -18.14
CA MET A 232 7.07 -19.01 -18.97
C MET A 232 7.12 -18.19 -20.25
N THR A 233 8.32 -17.76 -20.58
CA THR A 233 8.65 -17.14 -21.87
C THR A 233 9.77 -17.94 -22.51
N ILE A 234 9.60 -18.28 -23.79
CA ILE A 234 10.60 -19.00 -24.57
C ILE A 234 11.16 -18.06 -25.65
N THR A 235 12.48 -18.04 -25.75
CA THR A 235 13.22 -17.35 -26.81
C THR A 235 14.15 -18.32 -27.53
N GLU A 236 14.42 -18.08 -28.80
CA GLU A 236 15.30 -18.91 -29.63
C GLU A 236 16.58 -18.15 -29.96
N MET A 237 17.71 -18.85 -29.97
CA MET A 237 19.01 -18.33 -30.37
C MET A 237 19.82 -19.40 -31.10
N VAL A 238 20.81 -18.97 -31.89
CA VAL A 238 21.77 -19.87 -32.53
C VAL A 238 23.12 -19.71 -31.84
N LEU A 239 23.68 -20.82 -31.34
CA LEU A 239 25.00 -20.87 -30.72
C LEU A 239 25.79 -22.02 -31.37
N ASP A 240 27.02 -21.76 -31.82
CA ASP A 240 27.89 -22.75 -32.48
C ASP A 240 27.21 -23.56 -33.60
N ASN A 241 26.38 -22.89 -34.40
CA ASN A 241 25.61 -23.47 -35.51
C ASN A 241 24.52 -24.49 -35.08
N GLN A 242 24.17 -24.52 -33.79
CA GLN A 242 23.05 -25.28 -33.21
C GLN A 242 21.93 -24.34 -32.75
N ARG A 243 20.67 -24.76 -32.94
CA ARG A 243 19.51 -24.02 -32.43
C ARG A 243 19.34 -24.34 -30.95
N MET A 244 19.27 -23.28 -30.16
CA MET A 244 19.11 -23.34 -28.71
C MET A 244 17.86 -22.57 -28.31
N MET A 245 17.17 -23.06 -27.29
CA MET A 245 15.99 -22.43 -26.72
C MET A 245 16.30 -21.99 -25.29
N VAL A 246 15.95 -20.75 -24.95
CA VAL A 246 16.06 -20.22 -23.60
C VAL A 246 14.66 -20.01 -23.04
N GLY A 247 14.30 -20.82 -22.04
CA GLY A 247 13.09 -20.69 -21.25
C GLY A 247 13.36 -19.90 -19.98
N VAL A 248 12.60 -18.85 -19.74
CA VAL A 248 12.56 -18.10 -18.48
C VAL A 248 11.26 -18.43 -17.77
N ILE A 249 11.33 -18.95 -16.55
CA ILE A 249 10.18 -19.40 -15.77
C ILE A 249 10.13 -18.61 -14.45
N ARG A 250 8.97 -18.02 -14.15
CA ARG A 250 8.71 -17.26 -12.93
C ARG A 250 7.60 -17.92 -12.11
N ASP A 251 7.85 -18.19 -10.84
CA ASP A 251 6.81 -18.62 -9.90
C ASP A 251 5.86 -17.45 -9.56
N ILE A 252 4.55 -17.66 -9.77
CA ILE A 252 3.50 -16.66 -9.51
C ILE A 252 2.54 -17.11 -8.40
N SER A 253 2.91 -18.09 -7.60
CA SER A 253 2.05 -18.66 -6.55
C SER A 253 1.66 -17.62 -5.50
N GLU A 254 2.61 -16.83 -5.01
CA GLU A 254 2.37 -15.75 -4.04
C GLU A 254 1.43 -14.67 -4.61
N ARG A 255 1.62 -14.34 -5.89
CA ARG A 255 0.76 -13.39 -6.61
C ARG A 255 -0.69 -13.90 -6.67
N LYS A 256 -0.90 -15.16 -7.08
CA LYS A 256 -2.25 -15.75 -7.15
C LYS A 256 -2.92 -15.85 -5.78
N GLN A 257 -2.17 -16.20 -4.72
CA GLN A 257 -2.71 -16.23 -3.36
C GLN A 257 -3.14 -14.83 -2.88
N THR A 258 -2.35 -13.82 -3.18
CA THR A 258 -2.65 -12.42 -2.83
C THR A 258 -3.89 -11.90 -3.57
N GLU A 259 -3.98 -12.16 -4.88
CA GLU A 259 -5.13 -11.78 -5.70
C GLU A 259 -6.42 -12.46 -5.20
N GLN A 260 -6.35 -13.74 -4.83
CA GLN A 260 -7.51 -14.47 -4.29
C GLN A 260 -7.94 -13.92 -2.93
N LYS A 261 -7.00 -13.70 -2.00
CA LYS A 261 -7.29 -13.14 -0.68
C LYS A 261 -7.89 -11.73 -0.78
N LEU A 262 -7.38 -10.91 -1.71
CA LEU A 262 -7.92 -9.58 -1.97
C LEU A 262 -9.37 -9.66 -2.45
N ARG A 263 -9.67 -10.60 -3.35
CA ARG A 263 -11.03 -10.81 -3.87
C ARG A 263 -12.00 -11.27 -2.80
N GLU A 264 -11.57 -12.17 -1.92
CA GLU A 264 -12.38 -12.62 -0.77
C GLU A 264 -12.66 -11.49 0.22
N ASN A 265 -11.64 -10.70 0.58
CA ASN A 265 -11.81 -9.54 1.46
C ASN A 265 -12.74 -8.48 0.85
N ALA A 266 -12.59 -8.18 -0.45
CA ALA A 266 -13.44 -7.23 -1.14
C ALA A 266 -14.91 -7.68 -1.12
N ARG A 267 -15.17 -8.98 -1.30
CA ARG A 267 -16.51 -9.54 -1.20
C ARG A 267 -17.08 -9.40 0.22
N GLN A 268 -16.31 -9.75 1.25
CA GLN A 268 -16.77 -9.60 2.65
C GLN A 268 -17.09 -8.16 3.02
N LEU A 269 -16.27 -7.20 2.56
CA LEU A 269 -16.52 -5.78 2.77
C LEU A 269 -17.79 -5.30 2.08
N GLN A 270 -18.05 -5.77 0.86
CA GLN A 270 -19.28 -5.45 0.14
C GLN A 270 -20.51 -5.98 0.87
N ASP A 271 -20.47 -7.24 1.33
CA ASP A 271 -21.59 -7.85 2.08
C ASP A 271 -21.88 -7.07 3.37
N TYR A 272 -20.84 -6.66 4.11
CA TYR A 272 -20.98 -5.83 5.32
C TYR A 272 -21.56 -4.44 5.03
N TYR A 273 -21.12 -3.81 3.94
CA TYR A 273 -21.62 -2.51 3.51
C TYR A 273 -23.10 -2.58 3.16
N ASP A 274 -23.51 -3.56 2.36
CA ASP A 274 -24.91 -3.74 1.94
C ASP A 274 -25.82 -4.03 3.14
N GLN A 275 -25.36 -4.84 4.10
CA GLN A 275 -26.10 -5.09 5.34
C GLN A 275 -26.27 -3.80 6.17
N THR A 276 -25.19 -3.06 6.37
CA THR A 276 -25.23 -1.80 7.14
C THR A 276 -26.17 -0.78 6.49
N GLN A 277 -26.14 -0.68 5.16
CA GLN A 277 -27.06 0.20 4.41
C GLN A 277 -28.52 -0.23 4.57
N ALA A 278 -28.82 -1.52 4.49
CA ALA A 278 -30.18 -2.03 4.69
C ALA A 278 -30.70 -1.75 6.11
N GLU A 279 -29.87 -1.91 7.14
CA GLU A 279 -30.21 -1.60 8.53
C GLU A 279 -30.48 -0.09 8.72
N GLN A 280 -29.64 0.78 8.14
CA GLN A 280 -29.87 2.23 8.14
C GLN A 280 -31.16 2.62 7.41
N HIS A 281 -31.44 2.01 6.26
CA HIS A 281 -32.65 2.30 5.48
C HIS A 281 -33.93 1.85 6.20
N LEU A 282 -33.87 0.72 6.92
CA LEU A 282 -34.97 0.27 7.78
C LEU A 282 -35.20 1.25 8.94
N ALA A 283 -34.13 1.71 9.59
CA ALA A 283 -34.22 2.71 10.65
C ALA A 283 -34.86 4.01 10.14
N LEU A 284 -34.43 4.51 8.97
CA LEU A 284 -35.03 5.67 8.27
C LEU A 284 -36.54 5.48 8.09
N GLY A 285 -36.95 4.35 7.49
CA GLY A 285 -38.37 4.10 7.21
C GLY A 285 -39.24 3.96 8.47
N LEU A 286 -38.69 3.47 9.59
CA LEU A 286 -39.40 3.43 10.87
C LEU A 286 -39.51 4.81 11.52
N MET A 287 -38.43 5.60 11.45
CA MET A 287 -38.39 6.96 12.00
C MET A 287 -39.32 7.90 11.26
N GLU A 288 -39.31 7.91 9.92
CA GLU A 288 -40.21 8.73 9.12
C GLU A 288 -41.68 8.46 9.46
N LYS A 289 -42.06 7.18 9.65
CA LYS A 289 -43.42 6.80 10.05
C LYS A 289 -43.81 7.30 11.44
N GLN A 290 -42.85 7.45 12.35
CA GLN A 290 -43.12 7.96 13.70
C GLN A 290 -43.22 9.49 13.72
N LEU A 291 -42.39 10.18 12.94
CA LEU A 291 -42.33 11.64 12.83
C LEU A 291 -43.54 12.22 12.09
N HIS A 292 -43.97 11.60 10.98
CA HIS A 292 -45.09 12.11 10.17
C HIS A 292 -46.46 11.69 10.73
N ARG A 293 -46.92 12.40 11.77
CA ARG A 293 -48.25 12.17 12.38
C ARG A 293 -49.26 13.25 11.98
N LYS A 294 -50.54 12.87 11.94
CA LYS A 294 -51.66 13.75 11.56
C LYS A 294 -51.72 15.07 12.32
N GLY A 295 -51.29 15.12 13.58
CA GLY A 295 -51.38 16.33 14.40
C GLY A 295 -50.43 17.44 13.96
N LEU A 296 -49.37 17.14 13.19
CA LEU A 296 -48.50 18.16 12.57
C LEU A 296 -49.17 18.90 11.40
N GLN A 297 -50.34 18.43 10.93
CA GLN A 297 -51.13 19.08 9.88
C GLN A 297 -52.16 20.08 10.45
N ASP A 298 -52.10 20.39 11.75
CA ASP A 298 -52.99 21.37 12.36
C ASP A 298 -52.81 22.75 11.71
N SER A 299 -53.92 23.44 11.43
CA SER A 299 -53.88 24.71 10.70
C SER A 299 -53.12 25.81 11.46
N ARG A 300 -53.00 25.71 12.78
CA ARG A 300 -52.28 26.66 13.66
C ARG A 300 -50.79 26.49 13.66
N LEU A 301 -50.31 25.34 13.21
CA LEU A 301 -48.92 24.95 13.34
C LEU A 301 -48.18 25.28 12.06
N ARG A 302 -47.06 25.99 12.20
CA ARG A 302 -46.03 26.07 11.18
C ARG A 302 -44.73 25.61 11.81
N TYR A 303 -44.01 24.73 11.16
CA TYR A 303 -42.75 24.21 11.70
C TYR A 303 -41.78 23.90 10.57
N THR A 304 -40.50 23.93 10.91
CA THR A 304 -39.42 23.39 10.08
C THR A 304 -38.42 22.68 10.97
N VAL A 305 -37.84 21.60 10.44
CA VAL A 305 -36.75 20.84 11.07
C VAL A 305 -35.71 20.62 9.98
N ILE A 306 -34.51 21.16 10.17
CA ILE A 306 -33.39 21.08 9.24
C ILE A 306 -32.30 20.25 9.94
N PRO A 307 -32.04 19.02 9.50
CA PRO A 307 -31.03 18.18 10.12
C PRO A 307 -29.61 18.64 9.76
N ALA A 308 -28.66 18.52 10.68
CA ALA A 308 -27.23 18.73 10.44
C ALA A 308 -26.59 17.59 9.62
N GLU A 309 -27.08 16.36 9.82
CA GLU A 309 -26.67 15.15 9.08
C GLU A 309 -27.88 14.48 8.39
N ASN A 310 -27.83 13.15 8.20
CA ASN A 310 -28.95 12.38 7.68
C ASN A 310 -30.17 12.34 8.62
N PHE A 311 -29.99 12.66 9.91
CA PHE A 311 -31.05 12.64 10.92
C PHE A 311 -30.90 13.79 11.90
N SER A 312 -32.05 14.32 12.34
CA SER A 312 -32.13 15.31 13.40
C SER A 312 -32.39 14.65 14.76
N GLY A 313 -31.65 15.08 15.79
CA GLY A 313 -31.95 14.86 17.19
C GLY A 313 -33.17 15.64 17.67
N ASP A 314 -33.58 16.66 16.92
CA ASP A 314 -34.80 17.42 17.21
C ASP A 314 -36.06 16.71 16.72
N ILE A 315 -37.10 16.79 17.53
CA ILE A 315 -38.45 16.33 17.21
C ILE A 315 -39.45 17.43 17.53
N VAL A 316 -40.34 17.67 16.56
CA VAL A 316 -41.56 18.42 16.77
C VAL A 316 -42.77 17.48 16.78
N ALA A 317 -43.70 17.71 17.69
CA ALA A 317 -44.94 16.96 17.77
C ALA A 317 -46.10 17.87 18.11
N ALA A 318 -47.27 17.60 17.54
CA ALA A 318 -48.49 18.30 17.88
C ALA A 318 -49.68 17.35 17.87
N ASN A 319 -50.67 17.59 18.72
CA ASN A 319 -51.89 16.80 18.76
C ASN A 319 -53.05 17.61 19.36
N ARG A 320 -54.27 17.41 18.83
CA ARG A 320 -55.49 17.82 19.52
C ARG A 320 -56.02 16.67 20.35
N SER A 321 -56.35 16.98 21.59
CA SER A 321 -56.99 16.02 22.47
C SER A 321 -58.48 15.90 22.17
N PRO A 322 -59.18 14.86 22.67
CA PRO A 322 -60.62 14.72 22.51
C PRO A 322 -61.42 15.93 23.04
N ASP A 323 -60.90 16.62 24.06
CA ASP A 323 -61.55 17.79 24.67
C ASP A 323 -61.27 19.09 23.89
N GLY A 324 -60.57 19.01 22.76
CA GLY A 324 -60.25 20.14 21.90
C GLY A 324 -59.00 20.93 22.29
N LEU A 325 -58.31 20.53 23.37
CA LEU A 325 -57.04 21.15 23.78
C LEU A 325 -55.95 20.86 22.74
N PHE A 326 -55.17 21.89 22.41
CA PHE A 326 -54.06 21.77 21.47
C PHE A 326 -52.74 21.61 22.21
N TYR A 327 -52.04 20.50 21.99
CA TYR A 327 -50.74 20.23 22.57
C TYR A 327 -49.65 20.33 21.51
N ALA A 328 -48.52 20.93 21.85
CA ALA A 328 -47.33 20.97 21.01
C ALA A 328 -46.06 20.73 21.83
N LEU A 329 -45.10 20.02 21.25
CA LEU A 329 -43.85 19.62 21.85
C LEU A 329 -42.72 19.92 20.87
N LEU A 330 -41.70 20.65 21.33
CA LEU A 330 -40.38 20.69 20.71
C LEU A 330 -39.44 19.96 21.67
N ALA A 331 -38.76 18.95 21.17
CA ALA A 331 -37.80 18.16 21.92
C ALA A 331 -36.48 18.13 21.16
N ASP A 332 -35.38 18.26 21.86
CA ASP A 332 -34.02 18.33 21.33
C ASP A 332 -33.17 17.37 22.16
N ALA A 333 -32.67 16.30 21.54
CA ALA A 333 -31.79 15.35 22.20
C ALA A 333 -30.33 15.73 22.02
N THR A 334 -29.55 15.54 23.08
CA THR A 334 -28.09 15.73 23.06
C THR A 334 -27.41 14.99 21.89
N GLY A 335 -26.71 15.76 21.05
CA GLY A 335 -25.96 15.31 19.88
C GLY A 335 -26.81 15.22 18.61
N HIS A 336 -26.20 14.89 17.47
CA HIS A 336 -26.89 14.78 16.18
C HIS A 336 -26.91 13.35 15.62
N GLY A 337 -27.63 13.15 14.52
CA GLY A 337 -27.66 11.89 13.78
C GLY A 337 -28.54 10.80 14.42
N LEU A 338 -28.44 9.57 13.92
CA LEU A 338 -29.35 8.47 14.26
C LEU A 338 -29.39 8.17 15.77
N THR A 339 -28.27 8.34 16.49
CA THR A 339 -28.21 8.04 17.93
C THR A 339 -29.02 9.02 18.78
N ALA A 340 -29.01 10.31 18.43
CA ALA A 340 -29.83 11.32 19.07
C ALA A 340 -31.31 11.10 18.74
N ALA A 341 -31.59 10.84 17.47
CA ALA A 341 -32.95 10.68 16.98
C ALA A 341 -33.68 9.44 17.57
N ILE A 342 -32.95 8.34 17.84
CA ILE A 342 -33.49 7.18 18.58
C ILE A 342 -33.87 7.54 20.02
N SER A 343 -33.14 8.47 20.66
CA SER A 343 -33.33 8.83 22.07
C SER A 343 -34.66 9.54 22.34
N VAL A 344 -35.24 10.19 21.32
CA VAL A 344 -36.49 10.94 21.44
C VAL A 344 -37.73 10.12 21.04
N LEU A 345 -37.56 8.93 20.46
CA LEU A 345 -38.70 8.08 20.07
C LEU A 345 -39.64 7.70 21.24
N PRO A 346 -39.14 7.33 22.45
CA PRO A 346 -40.00 7.08 23.60
C PRO A 346 -40.80 8.31 24.03
N VAL A 347 -40.18 9.50 23.94
CA VAL A 347 -40.80 10.79 24.27
C VAL A 347 -42.00 11.04 23.36
N LEU A 348 -41.82 10.83 22.04
CA LEU A 348 -42.86 11.04 21.05
C LEU A 348 -44.06 10.10 21.26
N ALA A 349 -43.81 8.81 21.53
CA ALA A 349 -44.86 7.83 21.76
C ALA A 349 -45.69 8.16 23.01
N LEU A 350 -45.02 8.58 24.10
CA LEU A 350 -45.66 8.99 25.34
C LEU A 350 -46.48 10.27 25.17
N PHE A 351 -45.93 11.27 24.49
CA PHE A 351 -46.64 12.52 24.18
C PHE A 351 -48.00 12.23 23.52
N TYR A 352 -48.02 11.44 22.43
CA TYR A 352 -49.28 11.12 21.75
C TYR A 352 -50.25 10.28 22.60
N ARG A 353 -49.74 9.43 23.50
CA ARG A 353 -50.57 8.65 24.41
C ARG A 353 -51.23 9.53 25.47
N MET A 354 -50.45 10.41 26.10
CA MET A 354 -50.90 11.23 27.22
C MET A 354 -51.82 12.36 26.77
N THR A 355 -51.55 12.96 25.61
CA THR A 355 -52.42 14.00 25.02
C THR A 355 -53.79 13.44 24.62
N LYS A 356 -53.87 12.18 24.14
CA LYS A 356 -55.15 11.49 23.89
C LYS A 356 -55.96 11.27 25.17
N LEU A 357 -55.31 11.22 26.32
CA LEU A 357 -55.93 11.05 27.64
C LEU A 357 -56.20 12.40 28.35
N ASN A 358 -56.05 13.53 27.65
CA ASN A 358 -56.24 14.89 28.19
C ASN A 358 -55.41 15.15 29.47
N ARG A 359 -54.18 14.62 29.55
CA ARG A 359 -53.35 14.79 30.75
C ARG A 359 -52.73 16.18 30.84
N PRO A 360 -52.65 16.78 32.04
CA PRO A 360 -52.03 18.09 32.22
C PRO A 360 -50.52 18.03 31.93
N ILE A 361 -49.94 19.15 31.47
CA ILE A 361 -48.52 19.25 31.10
C ILE A 361 -47.60 18.68 32.19
N ARG A 362 -47.86 18.98 33.46
CA ARG A 362 -47.04 18.49 34.58
C ARG A 362 -46.96 16.97 34.63
N GLU A 363 -48.09 16.27 34.42
CA GLU A 363 -48.12 14.80 34.41
C GLU A 363 -47.37 14.25 33.20
N ILE A 364 -47.51 14.89 32.02
CA ILE A 364 -46.77 14.54 30.82
C ILE A 364 -45.26 14.66 31.07
N VAL A 365 -44.79 15.81 31.58
CA VAL A 365 -43.37 16.06 31.86
C VAL A 365 -42.78 15.02 32.81
N LEU A 366 -43.47 14.69 33.89
CA LEU A 366 -43.00 13.70 34.87
C LEU A 366 -42.91 12.29 34.28
N GLU A 367 -43.87 11.90 33.44
CA GLU A 367 -43.86 10.62 32.76
C GLU A 367 -42.74 10.54 31.71
N LEU A 368 -42.54 11.63 30.95
CA LEU A 368 -41.44 11.75 29.99
C LEU A 368 -40.08 11.65 30.69
N ASN A 369 -39.88 12.38 31.79
CA ASN A 369 -38.65 12.35 32.56
C ASN A 369 -38.35 10.97 33.14
N TYR A 370 -39.37 10.33 33.73
CA TYR A 370 -39.25 8.96 34.25
C TYR A 370 -38.83 7.97 33.16
N GLN A 371 -39.50 8.01 32.01
CA GLN A 371 -39.17 7.13 30.89
C GLN A 371 -37.74 7.35 30.38
N LEU A 372 -37.32 8.61 30.22
CA LEU A 372 -35.95 8.92 29.79
C LEU A 372 -34.92 8.43 30.81
N LYS A 373 -35.18 8.60 32.11
CA LYS A 373 -34.27 8.15 33.17
C LYS A 373 -34.11 6.63 33.22
N GLU A 374 -35.18 5.88 32.96
CA GLU A 374 -35.18 4.42 32.96
C GLU A 374 -34.60 3.82 31.67
N SER A 375 -34.80 4.48 30.52
CA SER A 375 -34.49 3.87 29.21
C SER A 375 -33.25 4.41 28.51
N MET A 376 -32.70 5.56 28.91
CA MET A 376 -31.55 6.17 28.24
C MET A 376 -30.23 5.91 28.96
N PRO A 377 -29.11 5.74 28.22
CA PRO A 377 -27.77 5.66 28.80
C PRO A 377 -27.39 6.93 29.56
N VAL A 378 -26.49 6.79 30.54
CA VAL A 378 -25.91 7.92 31.28
C VAL A 378 -25.25 8.89 30.29
N GLY A 379 -25.56 10.19 30.42
CA GLY A 379 -25.04 11.25 29.55
C GLY A 379 -25.93 11.58 28.35
N ARG A 380 -27.09 10.94 28.18
CA ARG A 380 -28.12 11.33 27.20
C ARG A 380 -29.29 11.98 27.92
N PHE A 381 -29.67 13.18 27.50
CA PHE A 381 -30.84 13.91 28.00
C PHE A 381 -31.55 14.62 26.86
N VAL A 382 -32.78 15.06 27.11
CA VAL A 382 -33.63 15.69 26.11
C VAL A 382 -34.13 17.02 26.65
N ALA A 383 -33.72 18.10 26.00
CA ALA A 383 -34.29 19.43 26.17
C ALA A 383 -35.72 19.43 25.60
N VAL A 384 -36.68 20.01 26.31
CA VAL A 384 -38.09 19.97 25.94
C VAL A 384 -38.78 21.30 26.21
N THR A 385 -39.53 21.79 25.22
CA THR A 385 -40.61 22.75 25.39
C THR A 385 -41.95 22.08 25.12
N LEU A 386 -42.86 22.08 26.11
CA LEU A 386 -44.21 21.50 26.00
C LEU A 386 -45.26 22.58 26.26
N VAL A 387 -46.24 22.66 25.37
CA VAL A 387 -47.32 23.66 25.38
C VAL A 387 -48.68 22.98 25.32
N CYS A 388 -49.65 23.50 26.05
CA CYS A 388 -51.08 23.15 25.95
C CYS A 388 -51.88 24.44 25.84
N LEU A 389 -52.78 24.53 24.86
CA LEU A 389 -53.63 25.68 24.63
C LEU A 389 -55.11 25.29 24.71
N ASP A 390 -55.88 26.04 25.51
CA ASP A 390 -57.34 26.06 25.51
C ASP A 390 -57.82 27.30 24.76
N GLU A 391 -58.25 27.09 23.52
CA GLU A 391 -58.75 28.16 22.66
C GLU A 391 -60.02 28.80 23.19
N THR A 392 -60.94 28.00 23.74
CA THR A 392 -62.25 28.49 24.16
C THR A 392 -62.08 29.50 25.30
N LYS A 393 -61.10 29.25 26.17
CA LYS A 393 -60.80 30.12 27.31
C LYS A 393 -59.70 31.15 27.02
N LYS A 394 -59.02 31.05 25.87
CA LYS A 394 -57.83 31.85 25.52
C LYS A 394 -56.71 31.75 26.57
N GLN A 395 -56.49 30.54 27.07
CA GLN A 395 -55.48 30.25 28.10
C GLN A 395 -54.53 29.15 27.65
N GLY A 396 -53.32 29.17 28.16
CA GLY A 396 -52.31 28.18 27.86
C GLY A 396 -51.41 27.92 29.05
N ASP A 397 -50.84 26.72 29.05
CA ASP A 397 -49.76 26.34 29.94
C ASP A 397 -48.53 26.00 29.09
N ILE A 398 -47.35 26.39 29.58
CA ILE A 398 -46.07 26.09 28.93
C ILE A 398 -45.04 25.64 29.95
N TRP A 399 -44.29 24.60 29.61
CA TRP A 399 -43.13 24.15 30.36
C TRP A 399 -41.91 24.15 29.43
N VAL A 400 -40.84 24.82 29.84
CA VAL A 400 -39.59 24.96 29.08
C VAL A 400 -38.46 24.38 29.94
N GLY A 401 -37.74 23.37 29.45
CA GLY A 401 -36.61 22.79 30.16
C GLY A 401 -35.50 22.36 29.22
N GLY A 402 -34.37 23.05 29.27
CA GLY A 402 -33.19 22.76 28.46
C GLY A 402 -33.17 23.41 27.07
N THR A 403 -34.33 23.65 26.47
CA THR A 403 -34.47 24.36 25.19
C THR A 403 -34.27 25.87 25.38
N PRO A 404 -34.01 26.65 24.33
CA PRO A 404 -34.05 28.11 24.40
C PRO A 404 -35.39 28.68 24.91
N GLU A 405 -35.36 29.94 25.32
CA GLU A 405 -36.55 30.66 25.76
C GLU A 405 -37.63 30.75 24.66
N ALA A 406 -38.89 30.61 25.06
CA ALA A 406 -40.03 30.71 24.17
C ALA A 406 -40.65 32.10 24.21
N PHE A 407 -41.18 32.57 23.09
CA PHE A 407 -41.70 33.92 22.95
C PHE A 407 -43.16 33.93 22.50
N LEU A 408 -44.00 34.69 23.20
CA LEU A 408 -45.33 35.05 22.73
C LEU A 408 -45.26 36.41 22.05
N PHE A 409 -45.43 36.42 20.73
CA PHE A 409 -45.48 37.64 19.94
C PHE A 409 -46.92 38.10 19.72
N ASP A 410 -47.15 39.41 19.78
CA ASP A 410 -48.40 40.02 19.35
C ASP A 410 -48.55 40.00 17.81
N ARG A 411 -49.69 40.50 17.30
CA ARG A 411 -49.97 40.60 15.86
C ARG A 411 -49.00 41.48 15.06
N TRP A 412 -48.19 42.32 15.71
CA TRP A 412 -47.21 43.20 15.07
C TRP A 412 -45.77 42.66 15.20
N GLY A 413 -45.59 41.49 15.82
CA GLY A 413 -44.27 40.90 16.01
C GLY A 413 -43.49 41.51 17.17
N ARG A 414 -44.18 42.08 18.17
CA ARG A 414 -43.54 42.52 19.42
C ARG A 414 -43.71 41.44 20.48
N ILE A 415 -42.70 41.27 21.32
CA ILE A 415 -42.75 40.31 22.43
C ILE A 415 -43.78 40.81 23.46
N SER A 416 -44.86 40.04 23.60
CA SER A 416 -45.88 40.22 24.64
C SER A 416 -45.47 39.53 25.93
N ARG A 417 -44.85 38.35 25.82
CA ARG A 417 -44.34 37.57 26.96
C ARG A 417 -43.16 36.69 26.56
N THR A 418 -42.23 36.52 27.49
CA THR A 418 -41.09 35.60 27.38
C THR A 418 -41.22 34.49 28.41
N PHE A 419 -40.93 33.26 28.01
CA PHE A 419 -40.92 32.09 28.88
C PHE A 419 -39.48 31.56 28.96
N PRO A 420 -38.76 31.86 30.05
CA PRO A 420 -37.36 31.47 30.19
C PRO A 420 -37.22 29.96 30.36
N SER A 421 -36.07 29.42 29.93
CA SER A 421 -35.66 28.04 30.19
C SER A 421 -35.24 27.86 31.65
N ALA A 422 -36.25 27.81 32.53
CA ALA A 422 -36.06 27.78 33.98
C ALA A 422 -35.89 26.36 34.53
N ASN A 423 -36.13 25.32 33.71
CA ASN A 423 -36.09 23.93 34.14
C ASN A 423 -34.93 23.17 33.51
N LEU A 424 -34.50 22.11 34.18
CA LEU A 424 -33.49 21.20 33.65
C LEU A 424 -34.04 20.37 32.49
N PRO A 425 -33.20 19.99 31.51
CA PRO A 425 -33.54 18.97 30.52
C PRO A 425 -34.02 17.66 31.17
N LEU A 426 -34.90 16.95 30.47
CA LEU A 426 -35.46 15.68 30.93
C LEU A 426 -34.41 14.55 30.85
N GLY A 427 -34.45 13.62 31.80
CA GLY A 427 -33.53 12.48 31.91
C GLY A 427 -32.29 12.74 32.78
N ILE A 428 -32.03 13.99 33.17
CA ILE A 428 -30.87 14.34 34.01
C ILE A 428 -31.11 13.95 35.47
N VAL A 429 -32.21 14.40 36.07
CA VAL A 429 -32.53 14.23 37.49
C VAL A 429 -33.81 13.41 37.69
N GLY A 430 -34.02 12.93 38.92
CA GLY A 430 -35.28 12.27 39.31
C GLY A 430 -36.47 13.23 39.31
N ASN A 431 -37.69 12.68 39.33
CA ASN A 431 -38.93 13.49 39.33
C ASN A 431 -39.13 14.35 40.58
N ASP A 432 -38.51 13.96 41.69
CA ASP A 432 -38.45 14.66 42.96
C ASP A 432 -37.58 15.93 42.90
N GLU A 433 -36.55 15.90 42.07
CA GLU A 433 -35.63 17.01 41.82
C GLU A 433 -35.97 17.81 40.55
N LEU A 434 -36.89 17.31 39.73
CA LEU A 434 -37.36 17.97 38.52
C LEU A 434 -38.20 19.22 38.89
N GLY A 435 -37.53 20.36 38.83
CA GLY A 435 -38.08 21.66 39.19
C GLY A 435 -39.17 22.20 38.24
N GLY A 436 -39.83 23.25 38.74
CA GLY A 436 -40.75 24.15 38.02
C GLY A 436 -42.11 23.59 37.63
N ASN A 437 -43.14 24.38 37.93
CA ASN A 437 -44.49 24.13 37.43
C ASN A 437 -44.65 24.74 36.04
N PRO A 438 -45.52 24.17 35.19
CA PRO A 438 -45.93 24.84 33.96
C PRO A 438 -46.36 26.28 34.24
N GLN A 439 -45.91 27.20 33.41
CA GLN A 439 -46.27 28.61 33.49
C GLN A 439 -47.60 28.84 32.78
N HIS A 440 -48.56 29.37 33.52
CA HIS A 440 -49.87 29.74 32.98
C HIS A 440 -49.83 31.11 32.28
N PHE A 441 -50.53 31.24 31.16
CA PHE A 441 -50.67 32.48 30.42
C PHE A 441 -52.02 32.61 29.71
N ASP A 442 -52.44 33.85 29.51
CA ASP A 442 -53.62 34.22 28.73
C ASP A 442 -53.19 35.08 27.53
N TRP A 443 -54.00 35.10 26.47
CA TRP A 443 -53.82 36.03 25.36
C TRP A 443 -55.12 36.78 25.03
N ALA A 444 -55.04 38.11 24.99
CA ALA A 444 -56.21 38.97 24.79
C ALA A 444 -56.55 39.20 23.30
N GLY A 445 -55.57 39.07 22.41
CA GLY A 445 -55.71 39.28 20.97
C GLY A 445 -54.84 38.32 20.18
N GLU A 446 -54.99 38.38 18.85
CA GLU A 446 -54.23 37.53 17.92
C GLU A 446 -52.73 37.59 18.21
N SER A 447 -52.18 36.47 18.64
CA SER A 447 -50.80 36.29 19.08
C SER A 447 -50.24 35.01 18.47
N GLN A 448 -48.93 34.83 18.54
CA GLN A 448 -48.27 33.62 18.06
C GLN A 448 -47.16 33.23 19.02
N LEU A 449 -47.13 31.96 19.38
CA LEU A 449 -46.07 31.39 20.20
C LEU A 449 -44.96 30.87 19.30
N VAL A 450 -43.72 31.24 19.58
CA VAL A 450 -42.51 30.85 18.85
C VAL A 450 -41.61 30.03 19.76
N LEU A 451 -41.31 28.80 19.34
CA LEU A 451 -40.38 27.87 19.99
C LEU A 451 -39.27 27.52 18.99
N CYS A 452 -38.02 27.38 19.46
CA CYS A 452 -36.92 26.91 18.62
C CYS A 452 -35.94 26.04 19.41
N SER A 453 -35.12 25.26 18.70
CA SER A 453 -33.91 24.64 19.26
C SER A 453 -32.76 25.66 19.32
N ASP A 454 -31.68 25.30 20.01
CA ASP A 454 -30.46 26.09 20.07
C ASP A 454 -29.81 26.24 18.68
N GLY A 455 -29.89 25.21 17.82
CA GLY A 455 -29.34 25.27 16.47
C GLY A 455 -29.86 26.44 15.63
N LEU A 456 -31.10 26.91 15.84
CA LEU A 456 -31.60 28.13 15.18
C LEU A 456 -30.82 29.38 15.63
N LEU A 457 -30.57 29.50 16.93
CA LEU A 457 -29.91 30.66 17.52
C LEU A 457 -28.40 30.60 17.28
N GLU A 458 -27.82 29.41 17.29
CA GLU A 458 -26.39 29.18 17.10
C GLU A 458 -25.98 29.16 15.62
N ALA A 459 -26.93 29.17 14.68
CA ALA A 459 -26.65 29.24 13.25
C ALA A 459 -25.71 30.41 12.91
N THR A 460 -24.50 30.10 12.45
CA THR A 460 -23.46 31.10 12.16
C THR A 460 -23.43 31.51 10.70
N ASN A 461 -23.20 32.79 10.44
CA ASN A 461 -22.84 33.29 9.11
C ASN A 461 -21.36 32.99 8.77
N PRO A 462 -20.90 33.25 7.51
CA PRO A 462 -19.50 33.04 7.12
C PRO A 462 -18.47 33.82 7.97
N GLU A 463 -18.88 34.92 8.60
CA GLU A 463 -18.07 35.71 9.53
C GLU A 463 -18.04 35.16 10.96
N GLY A 464 -18.74 34.05 11.24
CA GLY A 464 -18.79 33.39 12.55
C GLY A 464 -19.75 34.04 13.56
N ILE A 465 -20.64 34.92 13.12
CA ILE A 465 -21.65 35.59 13.95
C ILE A 465 -22.90 34.72 13.99
N GLN A 466 -23.35 34.40 15.21
CA GLN A 466 -24.58 33.63 15.46
C GLN A 466 -25.83 34.45 15.11
N PHE A 467 -26.88 33.78 14.63
CA PHE A 467 -28.18 34.38 14.33
C PHE A 467 -28.79 35.00 15.59
N GLY A 468 -28.71 34.27 16.71
CA GLY A 468 -29.06 34.71 18.04
C GLY A 468 -30.54 35.09 18.22
N VAL A 469 -30.88 35.46 19.46
CA VAL A 469 -32.23 35.96 19.79
C VAL A 469 -32.50 37.28 19.05
N GLU A 470 -31.47 38.10 18.82
CA GLU A 470 -31.61 39.37 18.09
C GLU A 470 -32.02 39.15 16.62
N GLY A 471 -31.47 38.14 15.94
CA GLY A 471 -31.85 37.78 14.59
C GLY A 471 -33.31 37.34 14.51
N LEU A 472 -33.76 36.52 15.47
CA LEU A 472 -35.15 36.09 15.58
C LEU A 472 -36.10 37.26 15.84
N ILE A 473 -35.77 38.16 16.76
CA ILE A 473 -36.59 39.36 17.05
C ILE A 473 -36.65 40.27 15.82
N THR A 474 -35.53 40.46 15.13
CA THR A 474 -35.47 41.30 13.93
C THR A 474 -36.30 40.71 12.79
N ALA A 475 -36.24 39.40 12.59
CA ALA A 475 -37.02 38.70 11.56
C ALA A 475 -38.53 38.71 11.85
N THR A 476 -38.92 38.78 13.13
CA THR A 476 -40.32 38.81 13.56
C THR A 476 -40.89 40.23 13.63
N ALA A 477 -40.05 41.26 13.77
CA ALA A 477 -40.49 42.65 13.89
C ALA A 477 -41.33 43.11 12.68
N ASN A 478 -42.49 43.74 12.96
CA ASN A 478 -43.41 44.27 11.96
C ASN A 478 -43.97 43.21 10.98
N THR A 479 -44.00 41.94 11.39
CA THR A 479 -44.60 40.84 10.61
C THR A 479 -45.96 40.45 11.15
N SER A 480 -46.88 40.16 10.24
CA SER A 480 -48.17 39.54 10.56
C SER A 480 -47.96 38.08 11.00
N PRO A 481 -48.86 37.48 11.81
CA PRO A 481 -48.77 36.06 12.15
C PRO A 481 -48.69 35.13 10.93
N THR A 482 -49.36 35.49 9.82
CA THR A 482 -49.38 34.70 8.59
C THR A 482 -48.04 34.69 7.85
N ASP A 483 -47.31 35.81 7.86
CA ASP A 483 -46.06 35.97 7.11
C ASP A 483 -44.81 35.68 7.94
N ARG A 484 -44.96 35.66 9.28
CA ARG A 484 -43.84 35.58 10.22
C ARG A 484 -42.94 34.38 10.00
N PHE A 485 -43.54 33.21 9.76
CA PHE A 485 -42.79 31.97 9.52
C PHE A 485 -41.85 32.10 8.32
N ALA A 486 -42.38 32.52 7.17
CA ALA A 486 -41.60 32.71 5.94
C ALA A 486 -40.53 33.80 6.09
N LYS A 487 -40.78 34.82 6.92
CA LYS A 487 -39.78 35.87 7.22
C LYS A 487 -38.62 35.38 8.06
N ILE A 488 -38.88 34.52 9.06
CA ILE A 488 -37.82 33.89 9.86
C ILE A 488 -36.99 32.96 8.96
N GLU A 489 -37.63 32.10 8.15
CA GLU A 489 -36.91 31.20 7.24
C GLU A 489 -36.03 31.98 6.24
N ALA A 490 -36.56 33.04 5.62
CA ALA A 490 -35.79 33.87 4.69
C ALA A 490 -34.61 34.59 5.37
N ALA A 491 -34.79 35.05 6.62
CA ALA A 491 -33.73 35.69 7.39
C ALA A 491 -32.63 34.69 7.74
N LEU A 492 -33.00 33.49 8.19
CA LEU A 492 -32.05 32.41 8.49
C LEU A 492 -31.27 31.98 7.24
N ALA A 493 -31.96 31.74 6.12
CA ALA A 493 -31.32 31.35 4.86
C ALA A 493 -30.33 32.42 4.36
N SER A 494 -30.69 33.70 4.50
CA SER A 494 -29.81 34.83 4.13
C SER A 494 -28.60 34.94 5.07
N HIS A 495 -28.78 34.65 6.36
CA HIS A 495 -27.71 34.68 7.37
C HIS A 495 -26.71 33.53 7.16
N HIS A 496 -27.20 32.34 6.82
CA HIS A 496 -26.40 31.13 6.67
C HIS A 496 -25.76 30.98 5.29
N ASN A 497 -26.21 31.75 4.28
CA ASN A 497 -25.66 31.78 2.91
C ASN A 497 -25.54 30.38 2.25
N ASN A 498 -26.54 29.52 2.44
CA ASN A 498 -26.55 28.10 2.01
C ASN A 498 -25.42 27.23 2.59
N GLY A 499 -24.88 27.59 3.76
CA GLY A 499 -23.97 26.72 4.53
C GLY A 499 -24.66 25.46 5.04
N VAL A 500 -23.86 24.46 5.45
CA VAL A 500 -24.37 23.30 6.19
C VAL A 500 -24.58 23.72 7.65
N ALA A 501 -25.68 23.30 8.27
CA ALA A 501 -25.96 23.61 9.67
C ALA A 501 -24.95 22.88 10.57
N SER A 502 -24.42 23.58 11.58
CA SER A 502 -23.50 22.98 12.56
C SER A 502 -24.19 22.08 13.56
N ASP A 503 -25.48 22.32 13.80
CA ASP A 503 -26.37 21.53 14.64
C ASP A 503 -27.78 21.50 14.04
N ASP A 504 -28.65 20.67 14.60
CA ASP A 504 -30.03 20.52 14.17
C ASP A 504 -30.86 21.80 14.42
N ILE A 505 -31.55 22.28 13.38
CA ILE A 505 -32.34 23.52 13.47
C ILE A 505 -33.82 23.19 13.48
N SER A 506 -34.50 23.52 14.57
CA SER A 506 -35.95 23.40 14.68
C SER A 506 -36.60 24.72 15.04
N LEU A 507 -37.71 25.02 14.35
CA LEU A 507 -38.54 26.19 14.59
C LEU A 507 -40.01 25.79 14.55
N MET A 508 -40.79 26.27 15.52
CA MET A 508 -42.21 26.01 15.63
C MET A 508 -42.98 27.29 15.98
N LEU A 509 -43.95 27.64 15.14
CA LEU A 509 -44.88 28.76 15.30
C LEU A 509 -46.30 28.22 15.51
N ILE A 510 -46.96 28.69 16.57
CA ILE A 510 -48.30 28.24 16.97
C ILE A 510 -49.23 29.46 17.10
N ASP A 511 -50.29 29.47 16.29
CA ASP A 511 -51.28 30.55 16.30
C ASP A 511 -52.18 30.53 17.56
N CYS A 512 -52.30 31.69 18.20
CA CYS A 512 -53.15 31.96 19.37
C CYS A 512 -54.21 33.03 19.00
N PRO A 513 -55.37 32.63 18.45
CA PRO A 513 -56.37 33.57 17.88
C PRO A 513 -57.23 34.33 18.91
#